data_AF-A0A383VCM7-F1
#
_entry.id   AF-A0A383VCM7-F1
#
_cell.length_a   1.000
_cell.length_b   1.000
_cell.length_c   1.000
_cell.angle_alpha   90.00
_cell.angle_beta   90.00
_cell.angle_gamma   90.00
#
_symmetry.space_group_name_H-M   'P 1'
#
loop_
_entity.id
_entity.type
_entity.pdbx_description
1 polymer ?
#
loop_
_entity_poly.entity_id
_entity_poly.type
_entity_poly.pdbx_seq_one_letter_code
_entity_poly.pdbx_strand_id
1 'polypeptide(L)'
;MVAAWWGPNVVMAHPKLKNLPLGPKWNWRIPAHHAEDDNKARLLAVFSKWARDPEKNFQLPKANLLFVKMSEGTSDSAVYPPSRGRRRVAIKAAQAVLASEPPAKVTAFDKSQRACADAAAAFEHVWKVEEYLFNMGQYKFVLSPVGNGVDTHRTWEALLAGSIPIVESSVRDSMYEGLPVLIVKSWSDLSLPLLQSAYTNFTTAGSSYRWEKLFAPYYLQQLSADLLQSYMSSRDR
;
A
#
# COMPACT_ATOMS: atom_id res chain seq x y z
N MET A 1 -14.13 -16.82 -26.09
CA MET A 1 -14.74 -15.72 -25.30
C MET A 1 -13.71 -15.26 -24.31
N VAL A 2 -13.56 -13.96 -24.08
CA VAL A 2 -12.66 -13.47 -23.03
C VAL A 2 -13.18 -13.88 -21.65
N ALA A 3 -12.34 -14.57 -20.89
CA ALA A 3 -12.62 -15.01 -19.52
C ALA A 3 -12.54 -13.83 -18.54
N ALA A 4 -11.45 -13.06 -18.58
CA ALA A 4 -11.26 -11.87 -17.77
C ALA A 4 -10.35 -10.83 -18.43
N TRP A 5 -10.53 -9.57 -18.06
CA TRP A 5 -9.63 -8.46 -18.33
C TRP A 5 -8.97 -8.04 -17.02
N TRP A 6 -7.66 -7.88 -17.06
CA TRP A 6 -6.88 -7.47 -15.91
C TRP A 6 -6.35 -6.06 -16.11
N GLY A 7 -6.41 -5.24 -15.07
CA GLY A 7 -5.85 -3.91 -15.12
C GLY A 7 -5.58 -3.35 -13.73
N PRO A 8 -4.61 -2.42 -13.60
CA PRO A 8 -4.49 -1.62 -12.39
C PRO A 8 -5.64 -0.62 -12.32
N ASN A 9 -5.99 -0.18 -11.10
CA ASN A 9 -6.98 0.87 -10.86
C ASN A 9 -8.37 0.63 -11.47
N VAL A 10 -8.90 -0.60 -11.44
CA VAL A 10 -10.29 -0.84 -11.87
C VAL A 10 -11.24 -0.17 -10.88
N VAL A 11 -12.11 0.69 -11.41
CA VAL A 11 -13.04 1.52 -10.63
C VAL A 11 -14.48 1.01 -10.65
N MET A 12 -14.73 -0.12 -11.30
CA MET A 12 -16.06 -0.73 -11.42
C MET A 12 -16.04 -2.21 -11.06
N ALA A 13 -17.09 -2.66 -10.39
CA ALA A 13 -17.31 -4.06 -10.10
C ALA A 13 -17.91 -4.76 -11.33
N HIS A 14 -17.20 -5.75 -11.86
CA HIS A 14 -17.69 -6.55 -12.99
C HIS A 14 -17.09 -7.96 -12.92
N PRO A 15 -17.86 -9.05 -13.17
CA PRO A 15 -17.37 -10.42 -13.02
C PRO A 15 -16.13 -10.76 -13.86
N LYS A 16 -15.96 -10.09 -15.01
CA LYS A 16 -14.81 -10.27 -15.91
C LYS A 16 -13.73 -9.22 -15.76
N LEU A 17 -13.84 -8.27 -14.83
CA LEU A 17 -12.78 -7.29 -14.60
C LEU A 17 -12.07 -7.61 -13.30
N LYS A 18 -10.79 -7.90 -13.41
CA LYS A 18 -9.93 -8.25 -12.27
C LYS A 18 -8.90 -7.15 -12.07
N ASN A 19 -8.67 -6.81 -10.81
CA ASN A 19 -7.70 -5.78 -10.47
C ASN A 19 -6.29 -6.38 -10.35
N LEU A 20 -5.30 -5.64 -10.85
CA LEU A 20 -3.90 -5.82 -10.51
C LEU A 20 -3.51 -4.85 -9.39
N PRO A 21 -2.67 -5.28 -8.43
CA PRO A 21 -2.15 -4.39 -7.41
C PRO A 21 -1.25 -3.35 -8.05
N LEU A 22 -1.25 -2.13 -7.52
CA LEU A 22 -0.31 -1.10 -7.97
C LEU A 22 1.14 -1.44 -7.57
N GLY A 23 1.33 -2.17 -6.48
CA GLY A 23 2.65 -2.55 -5.96
C GLY A 23 3.43 -1.39 -5.33
N PRO A 24 4.70 -1.60 -4.93
CA PRO A 24 5.56 -0.56 -4.37
C PRO A 24 5.87 0.55 -5.38
N LYS A 25 6.16 1.76 -4.90
CA LYS A 25 6.39 2.90 -5.76
C LYS A 25 7.68 2.78 -6.56
N TRP A 26 7.58 2.94 -7.87
CA TRP A 26 8.73 3.14 -8.75
C TRP A 26 9.03 4.64 -8.91
N ASN A 27 10.25 5.07 -8.58
CA ASN A 27 10.68 6.45 -8.83
C ASN A 27 11.21 6.56 -10.26
N TRP A 28 10.38 7.10 -11.16
CA TRP A 28 10.69 7.31 -12.58
C TRP A 28 11.47 8.60 -12.87
N ARG A 29 11.54 9.53 -11.91
CA ARG A 29 12.10 10.87 -12.13
C ARG A 29 13.58 10.93 -11.75
N ILE A 30 14.45 10.35 -12.58
CA ILE A 30 15.90 10.57 -12.46
C ILE A 30 16.45 11.05 -13.81
N PRO A 31 16.97 12.29 -13.89
CA PRO A 31 17.29 12.94 -15.17
C PRO A 31 18.59 12.45 -15.85
N ALA A 32 19.13 11.28 -15.48
CA ALA A 32 20.40 10.79 -16.03
C ALA A 32 20.18 9.55 -16.92
N HIS A 33 20.76 9.58 -18.12
CA HIS A 33 20.86 8.42 -19.01
C HIS A 33 21.50 7.25 -18.23
N HIS A 34 20.77 6.14 -18.04
CA HIS A 34 21.09 4.95 -17.21
C HIS A 34 20.77 4.99 -15.71
N ALA A 35 20.35 6.11 -15.13
CA ALA A 35 20.04 6.15 -13.70
C ALA A 35 18.76 5.40 -13.31
N GLU A 36 17.91 5.05 -14.28
CA GLU A 36 16.77 4.16 -14.06
C GLU A 36 17.20 2.74 -13.68
N ASP A 37 18.26 2.21 -14.30
CA ASP A 37 18.76 0.85 -14.05
C ASP A 37 19.48 0.75 -12.69
N ASP A 38 20.27 1.76 -12.34
CA ASP A 38 20.93 1.81 -11.03
C ASP A 38 19.92 1.99 -9.89
N ASN A 39 18.91 2.84 -10.10
CA ASN A 39 17.83 3.02 -9.12
C ASN A 39 16.97 1.76 -9.02
N LYS A 40 16.72 1.06 -10.14
CA LYS A 40 16.04 -0.23 -10.18
C LYS A 40 16.76 -1.25 -9.31
N ALA A 41 18.05 -1.46 -9.56
CA ALA A 41 18.85 -2.42 -8.81
C ALA A 41 18.87 -2.08 -7.31
N ARG A 42 18.96 -0.79 -6.96
CA ARG A 42 18.94 -0.33 -5.55
C ARG A 42 17.60 -0.53 -4.87
N LEU A 43 16.50 -0.14 -5.49
CA LEU A 43 15.15 -0.38 -4.95
C LEU A 43 14.91 -1.87 -4.78
N LEU A 44 15.28 -2.68 -5.77
CA LEU A 44 15.21 -4.14 -5.67
C LEU A 44 16.06 -4.67 -4.52
N ALA A 45 17.26 -4.14 -4.28
CA ALA A 45 18.09 -4.53 -3.14
C ALA A 45 17.41 -4.18 -1.80
N VAL A 46 16.82 -2.99 -1.67
CA VAL A 46 16.09 -2.57 -0.47
C VAL A 46 14.88 -3.48 -0.23
N PHE A 47 14.03 -3.72 -1.23
CA PHE A 47 12.89 -4.62 -1.09
C PHE A 47 13.32 -6.08 -0.87
N SER A 48 14.40 -6.54 -1.48
CA SER A 48 14.95 -7.88 -1.24
C SER A 48 15.51 -8.04 0.18
N LYS A 49 16.00 -6.95 0.79
CA LYS A 49 16.50 -6.93 2.16
C LYS A 49 15.37 -6.84 3.18
N TRP A 50 14.43 -5.92 2.98
CA TRP A 50 13.43 -5.55 3.99
C TRP A 50 12.04 -6.11 3.77
N ALA A 51 11.70 -6.54 2.55
CA ALA A 51 10.34 -6.90 2.15
C ALA A 51 10.26 -8.31 1.53
N ARG A 52 11.33 -9.10 1.65
CA ARG A 52 11.38 -10.47 1.13
C ARG A 52 10.47 -11.43 1.89
N ASP A 53 10.30 -11.20 3.19
CA ASP A 53 9.51 -12.05 4.08
C ASP A 53 8.50 -11.19 4.87
N PRO A 54 7.37 -10.83 4.24
CA PRO A 54 6.35 -9.99 4.86
C PRO A 54 5.71 -10.67 6.09
N GLU A 55 5.63 -11.99 6.11
CA GLU A 55 5.10 -12.76 7.24
C GLU A 55 5.97 -12.59 8.48
N LYS A 56 7.29 -12.82 8.32
CA LYS A 56 8.24 -12.60 9.41
C LYS A 56 8.21 -11.16 9.89
N ASN A 57 8.18 -10.19 8.98
CA ASN A 57 8.09 -8.76 9.33
C ASN A 57 6.82 -8.44 10.12
N PHE A 58 5.70 -9.07 9.76
CA PHE A 58 4.42 -8.88 10.44
C PHE A 58 4.48 -9.34 11.90
N GLN A 59 5.17 -10.44 12.17
CA GLN A 59 5.36 -11.01 13.51
C GLN A 59 6.33 -10.20 14.41
N LEU A 60 7.14 -9.30 13.83
CA LEU A 60 8.05 -8.46 14.62
C LEU A 60 7.27 -7.56 15.59
N PRO A 61 7.76 -7.37 16.83
CA PRO A 61 7.12 -6.52 17.81
C PRO A 61 7.12 -5.06 17.33
N LYS A 62 5.96 -4.41 17.43
CA LYS A 62 5.75 -3.03 16.98
C LYS A 62 5.38 -2.14 18.16
N ALA A 63 6.25 -1.18 18.46
CA ALA A 63 6.08 -0.26 19.60
C ALA A 63 5.10 0.87 19.28
N ASN A 64 5.10 1.35 18.03
CA ASN A 64 4.37 2.53 17.61
C ASN A 64 2.98 2.17 17.08
N LEU A 65 1.97 3.01 17.32
CA LEU A 65 0.60 2.70 16.94
C LEU A 65 0.33 2.94 15.44
N LEU A 66 0.49 4.18 14.97
CA LEU A 66 0.00 4.60 13.65
C LEU A 66 1.04 5.45 12.91
N PHE A 67 1.41 5.01 11.71
CA PHE A 67 2.30 5.70 10.80
C PHE A 67 1.54 6.58 9.82
N VAL A 68 1.92 7.86 9.74
CA VAL A 68 1.32 8.84 8.82
C VAL A 68 2.44 9.61 8.10
N LYS A 69 2.73 9.26 6.85
CA LYS A 69 3.69 9.98 6.00
C LYS A 69 3.08 10.33 4.65
N MET A 70 2.45 11.50 4.55
CA MET A 70 1.83 11.99 3.32
C MET A 70 1.50 13.47 3.39
N SER A 71 1.39 14.13 2.22
CA SER A 71 0.82 15.47 2.13
C SER A 71 -0.71 15.43 2.24
N GLU A 72 -1.29 16.46 2.87
CA GLU A 72 -2.74 16.64 2.93
C GLU A 72 -3.37 16.83 1.54
N GLY A 73 -2.64 17.52 0.66
CA GLY A 73 -3.04 17.72 -0.74
C GLY A 73 -2.81 16.47 -1.60
N THR A 74 -3.77 16.17 -2.45
CA THR A 74 -3.57 15.51 -3.75
C THR A 74 -3.41 16.60 -4.80
N SER A 75 -2.70 16.36 -5.91
CA SER A 75 -2.70 17.32 -7.02
C SER A 75 -4.13 17.57 -7.51
N ASP A 76 -4.44 18.78 -7.98
CA ASP A 76 -5.76 19.10 -8.55
C ASP A 76 -6.07 18.24 -9.80
N SER A 77 -5.05 17.60 -10.38
CA SER A 77 -5.10 16.66 -11.50
C SER A 77 -5.36 15.20 -11.11
N ALA A 78 -6.06 14.92 -10.00
CA ALA A 78 -6.42 13.55 -9.62
C ALA A 78 -7.06 12.80 -10.80
N VAL A 79 -6.42 11.69 -11.23
CA VAL A 79 -6.91 10.85 -12.34
C VAL A 79 -8.24 10.19 -11.96
N TYR A 80 -8.46 9.97 -10.67
CA TYR A 80 -9.74 9.52 -10.11
C TYR A 80 -10.35 10.64 -9.25
N PRO A 81 -11.31 11.44 -9.77
CA PRO A 81 -11.85 12.59 -9.05
C PRO A 81 -12.37 12.30 -7.63
N PRO A 82 -13.01 11.14 -7.33
CA PRO A 82 -13.47 10.84 -5.97
C PRO A 82 -12.34 10.63 -4.93
N SER A 83 -11.06 10.55 -5.34
CA SER A 83 -9.94 10.53 -4.39
C SER A 83 -9.55 11.92 -3.87
N ARG A 84 -10.03 13.00 -4.50
CA ARG A 84 -9.72 14.37 -4.07
C ARG A 84 -10.17 14.60 -2.63
N GLY A 85 -9.28 15.18 -1.82
CA GLY A 85 -9.58 15.50 -0.42
C GLY A 85 -9.61 14.31 0.55
N ARG A 86 -9.60 13.05 0.07
CA ARG A 86 -9.61 11.86 0.94
C ARG A 86 -8.41 11.79 1.86
N ARG A 87 -7.23 12.23 1.41
CA ARG A 87 -6.02 12.33 2.26
C ARG A 87 -6.23 13.27 3.43
N ARG A 88 -6.79 14.46 3.21
CA ARG A 88 -7.07 15.44 4.27
C ARG A 88 -8.02 14.87 5.32
N VAL A 89 -9.10 14.22 4.88
CA VAL A 89 -10.07 13.58 5.80
C VAL A 89 -9.41 12.48 6.62
N ALA A 90 -8.64 11.60 5.98
CA ALA A 90 -7.93 10.52 6.66
C ALA A 90 -6.91 11.04 7.68
N ILE A 91 -6.12 12.06 7.32
CA ILE A 91 -5.12 12.67 8.21
C ILE A 91 -5.81 13.30 9.42
N LYS A 92 -6.92 14.02 9.22
CA LYS A 92 -7.68 14.61 10.33
C LYS A 92 -8.21 13.53 11.29
N ALA A 93 -8.73 12.42 10.77
CA ALA A 93 -9.17 11.30 11.57
C ALA A 93 -8.00 10.65 12.34
N ALA A 94 -6.86 10.44 11.68
CA ALA A 94 -5.65 9.93 12.32
C ALA A 94 -5.15 10.86 13.44
N GLN A 95 -5.13 12.17 13.21
CA GLN A 95 -4.76 13.16 14.23
C GLN A 95 -5.69 13.09 15.45
N ALA A 96 -7.00 12.91 15.25
CA ALA A 96 -7.95 12.74 16.34
C ALA A 96 -7.66 11.49 17.19
N VAL A 97 -7.32 10.36 16.54
CA VAL A 97 -6.91 9.14 17.25
C VAL A 97 -5.61 9.36 18.02
N LEU A 98 -4.61 9.96 17.39
CA LEU A 98 -3.31 10.24 18.04
C LEU A 98 -3.45 11.19 19.23
N ALA A 99 -4.38 12.14 19.19
CA ALA A 99 -4.68 13.05 20.31
C ALA A 99 -5.35 12.35 21.50
N SER A 100 -5.99 11.20 21.27
CA SER A 100 -6.61 10.38 22.32
C SER A 100 -5.64 9.37 22.98
N GLU A 101 -4.43 9.21 22.43
CA GLU A 101 -3.38 8.35 22.98
C GLU A 101 -2.46 9.11 23.95
N PRO A 102 -1.99 8.49 25.05
CA PRO A 102 -0.96 9.10 25.89
C PRO A 102 0.34 9.36 25.09
N PRO A 103 1.09 10.44 25.42
CA PRO A 103 2.14 11.02 24.58
C PRO A 103 3.37 10.12 24.31
N ALA A 104 3.44 8.91 24.85
CA ALA A 104 4.61 8.04 24.78
C ALA A 104 4.68 7.11 23.56
N LYS A 105 3.66 7.03 22.70
CA LYS A 105 3.61 6.07 21.56
C LYS A 105 3.18 6.66 20.21
N VAL A 106 3.17 7.99 20.12
CA VAL A 106 2.81 8.73 18.91
C VAL A 106 4.07 9.21 18.21
N THR A 107 4.45 8.58 17.11
CA THR A 107 5.50 9.09 16.22
C THR A 107 4.89 9.47 14.88
N ALA A 108 4.40 10.71 14.82
CA ALA A 108 4.08 11.40 13.58
C ALA A 108 5.27 12.29 13.20
N PHE A 109 5.87 12.06 12.04
CA PHE A 109 6.84 12.97 11.42
C PHE A 109 6.66 12.88 9.88
N ASP A 110 6.63 13.94 9.09
CA ASP A 110 6.60 15.40 9.29
C ASP A 110 6.16 16.04 7.95
N LYS A 111 5.71 17.30 8.05
CA LYS A 111 5.34 18.29 7.04
C LYS A 111 6.25 18.26 5.81
N SER A 112 5.60 18.14 4.65
CA SER A 112 5.93 18.87 3.42
C SER A 112 7.40 19.31 3.23
N GLN A 113 8.32 18.39 2.93
CA GLN A 113 9.53 18.82 2.22
C GLN A 113 9.24 18.84 0.71
N ARG A 114 8.73 19.98 0.24
CA ARG A 114 9.00 20.41 -1.14
C ARG A 114 10.47 20.82 -1.18
N ALA A 115 11.32 19.95 -1.69
CA ALA A 115 12.59 20.36 -2.26
C ALA A 115 12.89 19.44 -3.43
N CYS A 116 12.74 19.96 -4.65
CA CYS A 116 13.31 19.34 -5.84
C CYS A 116 13.91 20.46 -6.68
N ALA A 117 15.19 20.75 -6.45
CA ALA A 117 16.09 21.31 -7.45
C ALA A 117 17.46 20.73 -7.11
N ASP A 118 17.86 19.69 -7.86
CA ASP A 118 19.26 19.35 -8.22
C ASP A 118 19.52 17.83 -8.27
N ALA A 119 20.32 17.43 -9.27
CA ALA A 119 20.62 16.04 -9.60
C ALA A 119 21.37 15.26 -8.50
N ALA A 120 21.98 15.95 -7.53
CA ALA A 120 22.55 15.34 -6.32
C ALA A 120 21.49 14.67 -5.40
N ALA A 121 20.22 15.04 -5.54
CA ALA A 121 19.11 14.50 -4.74
C ALA A 121 18.87 13.00 -4.99
N ALA A 122 19.27 12.44 -6.13
CA ALA A 122 19.08 11.02 -6.43
C ALA A 122 19.84 10.09 -5.47
N PHE A 123 21.00 10.51 -4.96
CA PHE A 123 21.77 9.77 -3.94
C PHE A 123 21.11 9.84 -2.55
N GLU A 124 20.47 10.97 -2.24
CA GLU A 124 19.74 11.18 -0.99
C GLU A 124 18.39 10.44 -0.95
N HIS A 125 17.80 10.15 -2.11
CA HIS A 125 16.48 9.53 -2.22
C HIS A 125 16.44 8.04 -1.87
N VAL A 126 17.53 7.29 -1.98
CA VAL A 126 17.56 5.84 -1.65
C VAL A 126 17.61 5.61 -0.14
N TRP A 127 18.41 6.39 0.58
CA TRP A 127 18.38 6.44 2.06
C TRP A 127 16.96 6.73 2.54
N LYS A 128 16.23 7.61 1.85
CA LYS A 128 14.82 7.92 2.16
C LYS A 128 13.85 6.75 1.92
N VAL A 129 14.14 5.77 1.06
CA VAL A 129 13.24 4.61 0.83
C VAL A 129 13.52 3.49 1.82
N GLU A 130 14.77 3.14 2.05
CA GLU A 130 15.14 2.14 3.06
C GLU A 130 14.69 2.58 4.45
N GLU A 131 15.00 3.83 4.83
CA GLU A 131 14.55 4.43 6.09
C GLU A 131 13.02 4.50 6.17
N TYR A 132 12.35 4.80 5.05
CA TYR A 132 10.89 4.82 4.99
C TYR A 132 10.26 3.45 5.24
N LEU A 133 10.75 2.39 4.60
CA LEU A 133 10.26 1.03 4.82
C LEU A 133 10.60 0.53 6.22
N PHE A 134 11.83 0.80 6.69
CA PHE A 134 12.26 0.48 8.04
C PHE A 134 11.35 1.13 9.07
N ASN A 135 11.16 2.45 8.98
CA ASN A 135 10.29 3.21 9.88
C ASN A 135 8.86 2.68 9.81
N MET A 136 8.31 2.47 8.61
CA MET A 136 6.97 1.94 8.43
C MET A 136 6.76 0.61 9.16
N GLY A 137 7.72 -0.32 9.08
CA GLY A 137 7.70 -1.62 9.75
C GLY A 137 7.70 -1.57 11.29
N GLN A 138 8.05 -0.42 11.89
CA GLN A 138 8.02 -0.23 13.35
C GLN A 138 6.62 0.10 13.91
N TYR A 139 5.62 0.31 13.04
CA TYR A 139 4.27 0.73 13.43
C TYR A 139 3.26 -0.38 13.18
N LYS A 140 2.32 -0.51 14.10
CA LYS A 140 1.21 -1.46 13.98
C LYS A 140 0.35 -1.17 12.76
N PHE A 141 0.01 0.09 12.54
CA PHE A 141 -0.85 0.52 11.45
C PHE A 141 -0.20 1.58 10.56
N VAL A 142 -0.62 1.61 9.29
CA VAL A 142 -0.22 2.63 8.30
C VAL A 142 -1.45 3.25 7.68
N LEU A 143 -1.58 4.58 7.74
CA LEU A 143 -2.68 5.28 7.10
C LEU A 143 -2.51 5.26 5.57
N SER A 144 -3.42 4.61 4.84
CA SER A 144 -3.34 4.44 3.38
C SER A 144 -4.62 4.86 2.64
N PRO A 145 -4.97 6.15 2.65
CA PRO A 145 -6.05 6.65 1.81
C PRO A 145 -5.69 6.51 0.33
N VAL A 146 -6.73 6.50 -0.50
CA VAL A 146 -6.61 6.50 -1.96
C VAL A 146 -5.70 7.63 -2.45
N GLY A 147 -4.98 7.35 -3.53
CA GLY A 147 -3.94 8.21 -4.09
C GLY A 147 -4.45 9.08 -5.24
N ASN A 148 -3.64 9.15 -6.30
CA ASN A 148 -4.04 9.82 -7.55
C ASN A 148 -5.10 9.00 -8.31
N GLY A 149 -5.03 7.67 -8.17
CA GLY A 149 -6.05 6.73 -8.61
C GLY A 149 -6.79 6.14 -7.42
N VAL A 150 -7.54 5.06 -7.67
CA VAL A 150 -8.14 4.29 -6.59
C VAL A 150 -7.06 3.62 -5.74
N ASP A 151 -5.94 3.16 -6.31
CA ASP A 151 -4.87 2.51 -5.54
C ASP A 151 -3.71 3.40 -5.12
N THR A 152 -2.97 2.88 -4.14
CA THR A 152 -1.89 3.59 -3.45
C THR A 152 -0.76 2.63 -3.16
N HIS A 153 0.46 2.99 -3.57
CA HIS A 153 1.68 2.20 -3.29
C HIS A 153 1.88 1.87 -1.80
N ARG A 154 1.51 2.82 -0.93
CA ARG A 154 1.59 2.71 0.54
C ARG A 154 0.90 1.47 1.10
N THR A 155 -0.22 1.04 0.51
CA THR A 155 -0.92 -0.16 0.99
C THR A 155 -0.02 -1.39 0.84
N TRP A 156 0.62 -1.53 -0.32
CA TRP A 156 1.51 -2.64 -0.63
C TRP A 156 2.83 -2.55 0.13
N GLU A 157 3.40 -1.36 0.22
CA GLU A 157 4.62 -1.09 1.01
C GLU A 157 4.42 -1.43 2.49
N ALA A 158 3.25 -1.10 3.06
CA ALA A 158 2.91 -1.44 4.45
C ALA A 158 2.85 -2.94 4.68
N LEU A 159 2.14 -3.66 3.80
CA LEU A 159 2.04 -5.12 3.88
C LEU A 159 3.42 -5.78 3.75
N LEU A 160 4.25 -5.29 2.83
CA LEU A 160 5.62 -5.76 2.64
C LEU A 160 6.52 -5.48 3.87
N ALA A 161 6.37 -4.32 4.49
CA ALA A 161 7.07 -3.95 5.73
C ALA A 161 6.51 -4.65 6.99
N GLY A 162 5.41 -5.41 6.87
CA GLY A 162 4.78 -6.13 7.97
C GLY A 162 3.80 -5.29 8.81
N SER A 163 3.39 -4.12 8.34
CA SER A 163 2.44 -3.23 9.03
C SER A 163 1.03 -3.35 8.43
N ILE A 164 -0.01 -3.04 9.22
CA ILE A 164 -1.41 -3.17 8.78
C ILE A 164 -1.86 -1.87 8.11
N PRO A 165 -2.04 -1.83 6.78
CA PRO A 165 -2.62 -0.65 6.15
C PRO A 165 -4.08 -0.46 6.56
N ILE A 166 -4.45 0.80 6.78
CA ILE A 166 -5.82 1.25 6.98
C ILE A 166 -6.30 1.88 5.68
N VAL A 167 -7.39 1.36 5.13
CA VAL A 167 -8.00 1.81 3.87
C VAL A 167 -9.48 2.08 4.08
N GLU A 168 -10.05 2.97 3.26
CA GLU A 168 -11.50 3.17 3.20
C GLU A 168 -12.10 2.18 2.19
N SER A 169 -13.26 1.60 2.54
CA SER A 169 -13.97 0.60 1.73
C SER A 169 -14.24 1.10 0.31
N SER A 170 -14.01 0.23 -0.66
CA SER A 170 -14.18 0.51 -2.09
C SER A 170 -14.41 -0.77 -2.90
N VAL A 171 -14.53 -0.65 -4.22
CA VAL A 171 -14.63 -1.80 -5.16
C VAL A 171 -13.41 -2.75 -5.12
N ARG A 172 -12.39 -2.43 -4.32
CA ARG A 172 -11.12 -3.14 -4.24
C ARG A 172 -10.97 -3.97 -2.98
N ASP A 173 -11.97 -3.98 -2.12
CA ASP A 173 -11.94 -4.71 -0.85
C ASP A 173 -11.62 -6.20 -1.06
N SER A 174 -12.14 -6.80 -2.13
CA SER A 174 -11.85 -8.20 -2.52
C SER A 174 -10.37 -8.46 -2.83
N MET A 175 -9.61 -7.44 -3.23
CA MET A 175 -8.17 -7.58 -3.44
C MET A 175 -7.43 -7.84 -2.13
N TYR A 176 -7.93 -7.26 -1.03
CA TYR A 176 -7.35 -7.38 0.30
C TYR A 176 -7.78 -8.64 1.05
N GLU A 177 -8.69 -9.44 0.47
CA GLU A 177 -9.14 -10.68 1.08
C GLU A 177 -7.97 -11.63 1.38
N GLY A 178 -7.90 -12.08 2.63
CA GLY A 178 -6.81 -12.92 3.14
C GLY A 178 -5.52 -12.16 3.45
N LEU A 179 -5.50 -10.82 3.42
CA LEU A 179 -4.36 -9.99 3.84
C LEU A 179 -4.71 -9.20 5.11
N PRO A 180 -3.71 -8.83 5.94
CA PRO A 180 -3.94 -8.02 7.13
C PRO A 180 -4.15 -6.55 6.74
N VAL A 181 -5.36 -6.20 6.33
CA VAL A 181 -5.77 -4.85 5.94
C VAL A 181 -6.99 -4.42 6.76
N LEU A 182 -6.88 -3.29 7.46
CA LEU A 182 -8.02 -2.72 8.17
C LEU A 182 -8.86 -1.87 7.20
N ILE A 183 -10.01 -2.39 6.79
CA ILE A 183 -10.95 -1.68 5.94
C ILE A 183 -12.00 -0.98 6.81
N VAL A 184 -12.03 0.35 6.77
CA VAL A 184 -13.06 1.17 7.43
C VAL A 184 -14.13 1.59 6.43
N LYS A 185 -15.40 1.72 6.86
CA LYS A 185 -16.47 2.21 5.97
C LYS A 185 -16.29 3.70 5.69
N SER A 186 -15.90 4.45 6.71
CA SER A 186 -15.55 5.86 6.64
C SER A 186 -14.34 6.14 7.52
N TRP A 187 -13.53 7.13 7.14
CA TRP A 187 -12.49 7.67 8.04
C TRP A 187 -13.02 8.17 9.38
N SER A 188 -14.31 8.53 9.46
CA SER A 188 -14.94 8.91 10.72
C SER A 188 -15.11 7.75 11.72
N ASP A 189 -15.06 6.51 11.26
CA ASP A 189 -15.12 5.31 12.12
C ASP A 189 -13.79 5.04 12.83
N LEU A 190 -12.72 5.71 12.40
CA LEU A 190 -11.38 5.51 12.93
C LEU A 190 -11.30 6.00 14.37
N SER A 191 -11.02 5.07 15.29
CA SER A 191 -10.91 5.34 16.72
C SER A 191 -9.82 4.49 17.35
N LEU A 192 -9.32 4.91 18.52
CA LEU A 192 -8.32 4.14 19.22
C LEU A 192 -8.79 2.72 19.62
N PRO A 193 -10.01 2.54 20.19
CA PRO A 193 -10.52 1.19 20.50
C PRO A 193 -10.62 0.29 19.28
N LEU A 194 -10.99 0.84 18.11
CA LEU A 194 -11.01 0.10 16.85
C LEU A 194 -9.60 -0.41 16.49
N LEU A 195 -8.58 0.45 16.57
CA LEU A 195 -7.20 0.04 16.25
C LEU A 195 -6.67 -1.02 17.22
N GLN A 196 -6.94 -0.86 18.51
CA GLN A 196 -6.48 -1.82 19.53
C GLN A 196 -7.12 -3.20 19.33
N SER A 197 -8.45 -3.25 19.15
CA SER A 197 -9.18 -4.49 18.89
C SER A 197 -8.79 -5.14 17.56
N ALA A 198 -8.66 -4.34 16.49
CA ALA A 198 -8.21 -4.81 15.19
C ALA A 198 -6.81 -5.41 15.26
N TYR A 199 -5.87 -4.77 15.95
CA TYR A 199 -4.51 -5.28 16.07
C TYR A 199 -4.48 -6.65 16.73
N THR A 200 -5.18 -6.82 17.85
CA THR A 200 -5.31 -8.11 18.53
C THR A 200 -5.88 -9.16 17.59
N ASN A 201 -6.95 -8.85 16.84
CA ASN A 201 -7.53 -9.79 15.88
C ASN A 201 -6.52 -10.20 14.80
N PHE A 202 -5.79 -9.24 14.23
CA PHE A 202 -4.82 -9.55 13.18
C PHE A 202 -3.59 -10.33 13.70
N THR A 203 -3.20 -10.17 14.97
CA THR A 203 -2.03 -10.84 15.55
C THR A 203 -2.35 -12.08 16.40
N THR A 204 -3.62 -12.48 16.50
CA THR A 204 -4.00 -13.67 17.29
C THR A 204 -3.43 -14.95 16.66
N ALA A 205 -3.05 -15.90 17.52
CA ALA A 205 -2.51 -17.20 17.09
C ALA A 205 -3.52 -17.94 16.19
N GLY A 206 -3.08 -18.31 14.98
CA GLY A 206 -3.92 -18.95 13.97
C GLY A 206 -4.25 -18.07 12.75
N SER A 207 -3.97 -16.77 12.80
CA SER A 207 -4.10 -15.88 11.64
C SER A 207 -3.05 -16.22 10.59
N SER A 208 -3.45 -16.98 9.56
CA SER A 208 -2.66 -17.22 8.35
C SER A 208 -3.10 -16.26 7.26
N TYR A 209 -2.15 -15.57 6.64
CA TYR A 209 -2.41 -14.62 5.56
C TYR A 209 -1.86 -15.11 4.23
N ARG A 210 -2.50 -14.65 3.17
CA ARG A 210 -2.18 -14.94 1.77
C ARG A 210 -1.07 -14.04 1.24
N TRP A 211 0.10 -14.14 1.85
CA TRP A 211 1.26 -13.31 1.51
C TRP A 211 1.70 -13.44 0.05
N GLU A 212 1.36 -14.55 -0.62
CA GLU A 212 1.62 -14.73 -2.05
C GLU A 212 0.99 -13.63 -2.91
N LYS A 213 -0.13 -13.04 -2.46
CA LYS A 213 -0.82 -11.94 -3.16
C LYS A 213 -0.02 -10.64 -3.20
N LEU A 214 1.09 -10.53 -2.48
CA LEU A 214 1.99 -9.37 -2.56
C LEU A 214 2.97 -9.46 -3.74
N PHE A 215 3.10 -10.64 -4.35
CA PHE A 215 4.14 -10.90 -5.34
C PHE A 215 3.55 -11.18 -6.74
N ALA A 216 4.28 -10.75 -7.77
CA ALA A 216 3.89 -10.94 -9.17
C ALA A 216 3.55 -12.40 -9.55
N PRO A 217 4.25 -13.45 -9.06
CA PRO A 217 3.96 -14.83 -9.43
C PRO A 217 2.49 -15.24 -9.20
N TYR A 218 1.87 -14.77 -8.11
CA TYR A 218 0.45 -15.05 -7.84
C TYR A 218 -0.44 -14.56 -8.98
N TYR A 219 -0.27 -13.31 -9.41
CA TYR A 219 -1.09 -12.73 -10.48
C TYR A 219 -0.77 -13.31 -11.85
N LEU A 220 0.50 -13.62 -12.12
CA LEU A 220 0.89 -14.29 -13.37
C LEU A 220 0.25 -15.66 -13.52
N GLN A 221 0.14 -16.42 -12.41
CA GLN A 221 -0.58 -17.69 -12.40
C GLN A 221 -2.07 -17.51 -12.73
N GLN A 222 -2.73 -16.53 -12.11
CA GLN A 222 -4.15 -16.24 -12.36
C GLN A 222 -4.41 -15.77 -13.80
N LEU A 223 -3.55 -14.88 -14.31
CA LEU A 223 -3.57 -14.42 -15.70
C LEU A 223 -3.43 -15.58 -16.68
N SER A 224 -2.47 -16.48 -16.43
CA SER A 224 -2.22 -17.63 -17.28
C SER A 224 -3.43 -18.58 -17.31
N ALA A 225 -4.07 -18.81 -16.15
CA ALA A 225 -5.28 -19.61 -16.07
C ALA A 225 -6.45 -19.00 -16.88
N ASP A 226 -6.69 -17.69 -16.75
CA ASP A 226 -7.74 -16.99 -17.50
C ASP A 226 -7.46 -16.96 -19.02
N LEU A 227 -6.19 -16.86 -19.42
CA LEU A 227 -5.76 -16.94 -20.82
C LEU A 227 -6.03 -18.33 -21.40
N LEU A 228 -5.66 -19.39 -20.69
CA LEU A 228 -5.93 -20.77 -21.09
C LEU A 228 -7.43 -21.03 -21.23
N GLN A 229 -8.24 -20.58 -20.26
CA GLN A 229 -9.69 -20.70 -20.32
C GLN A 229 -10.28 -19.98 -21.54
N SER A 230 -9.78 -18.78 -21.84
CA SER A 230 -10.21 -17.99 -23.00
C SER A 230 -9.90 -18.71 -24.31
N TYR A 231 -8.71 -19.31 -24.40
CA TYR A 231 -8.23 -20.07 -25.56
C TYR A 231 -9.04 -21.35 -25.79
N MET A 232 -9.25 -22.17 -24.74
CA MET A 232 -10.09 -23.38 -24.83
C MET A 232 -11.51 -23.04 -25.29
N SER A 233 -12.12 -22.01 -24.68
CA SER A 233 -13.47 -21.54 -25.02
C SER A 233 -13.61 -20.93 -26.42
N SER A 234 -12.51 -20.64 -27.11
CA SER A 234 -12.52 -20.21 -28.52
C SER A 234 -12.31 -21.36 -29.50
N ARG A 235 -11.72 -22.48 -29.05
CA ARG A 235 -11.49 -23.66 -29.89
C ARG A 235 -12.72 -24.55 -30.00
N ASP A 236 -13.56 -24.57 -28.97
CA ASP A 236 -14.82 -25.32 -28.93
C ASP A 236 -15.98 -24.59 -29.65
N ARG A 237 -15.68 -23.56 -30.44
CA ARG A 237 -16.63 -22.78 -31.24
C ARG A 237 -16.24 -22.79 -32.70
#